data_AF-A0A874BGE3-F1
#
_entry.id   AF-A0A874BGE3-F1
#
_cell.length_a   1.000
_cell.length_b   1.000
_cell.length_c   1.000
_cell.angle_alpha   90.00
_cell.angle_beta   90.00
_cell.angle_gamma   90.00
#
_symmetry.space_group_name_H-M   'P 1'
#
loop_
_entity.id
_entity.type
_entity.pdbx_description
1 polymer ?
#
loop_
_entity_poly.entity_id
_entity_poly.type
_entity_poly.pdbx_seq_one_letter_code
_entity_poly.pdbx_strand_id
1 'polypeptide(L)'
;MLAYINARLRVTGHLFQGRFGSVAMDESHLMAAFRYVAMNPVKAELVASAVEWLWSSTPAHFKGEDDGLFLIQTKNSKEVSSEA
;
A
#
# COMPACT_ATOMS: atom_id res chain seq x y z
N MET A 1 19.29 6.85 -14.68
CA MET A 1 17.84 6.60 -14.52
C MET A 1 17.06 7.88 -14.22
N LEU A 2 17.36 8.62 -13.13
CA LEU A 2 16.64 9.86 -12.76
C LEU A 2 16.65 10.94 -13.85
N ALA A 3 17.84 11.29 -14.37
CA ALA A 3 17.99 12.29 -15.43
C ALA A 3 17.28 11.89 -16.74
N TYR A 4 17.20 10.59 -17.01
CA TYR A 4 16.50 10.07 -18.19
C TYR A 4 14.99 10.27 -18.09
N ILE A 5 14.39 9.99 -16.92
CA ILE A 5 12.95 10.21 -16.69
C ILE A 5 12.63 11.71 -16.76
N ASN A 6 13.42 12.55 -16.10
CA ASN A 6 13.23 14.00 -16.11
C ASN A 6 13.34 14.58 -17.54
N ALA A 7 14.34 14.14 -18.31
CA ALA A 7 14.50 14.54 -19.70
C ALA A 7 13.30 14.11 -20.57
N ARG A 8 12.81 12.87 -20.38
CA ARG A 8 11.63 12.36 -21.10
C ARG A 8 10.36 13.15 -20.76
N LEU A 9 10.18 13.52 -19.50
CA LEU A 9 9.01 14.27 -19.02
C LEU A 9 9.16 15.79 -19.20
N ARG A 10 10.32 16.28 -19.67
CA ARG A 10 10.65 17.72 -19.81
C ARG A 10 10.48 18.52 -18.51
N VAL A 11 10.80 17.90 -17.37
CA VAL A 11 10.77 18.54 -16.05
C VAL A 11 12.17 18.68 -15.49
N THR A 12 12.40 19.71 -14.68
CA THR A 12 13.65 19.94 -13.95
C THR A 12 13.41 19.80 -12.45
N GLY A 13 14.45 19.39 -11.70
CA GLY A 13 14.36 19.16 -10.26
C GLY A 13 14.49 17.69 -9.84
N HIS A 14 14.19 17.42 -8.56
CA HIS A 14 14.36 16.10 -7.95
C HIS A 14 13.07 15.28 -8.13
N LEU A 15 13.18 14.11 -8.78
CA LEU A 15 12.05 13.16 -8.89
C LEU A 15 11.71 12.51 -7.54
N PHE A 16 12.71 12.31 -6.67
CA PHE A 16 12.54 11.83 -5.30
C PHE A 16 12.99 12.90 -4.31
N GLN A 17 12.19 13.14 -3.26
CA GLN A 17 12.51 14.14 -2.23
C GLN A 17 13.46 13.64 -1.11
N GLY A 18 14.16 12.53 -1.33
CA GLY A 18 15.12 12.01 -0.35
C GLY A 18 15.35 10.51 -0.46
N ARG A 19 15.97 9.95 0.58
CA ARG A 19 16.15 8.50 0.74
C ARG A 19 14.85 7.88 1.28
N PHE A 20 14.59 6.62 0.92
CA PHE A 20 13.48 5.87 1.51
C PHE A 20 13.76 5.55 2.98
N GLY A 21 12.72 5.54 3.81
CA GLY A 21 12.79 5.07 5.19
C GLY A 21 12.58 3.56 5.27
N SER A 22 13.29 2.89 6.17
CA SER A 22 13.08 1.47 6.50
C SER A 22 13.28 1.28 8.00
N VAL A 23 12.27 0.75 8.68
CA VAL A 23 12.24 0.57 10.13
C VAL A 23 11.55 -0.76 10.43
N ALA A 24 12.12 -1.55 11.33
CA ALA A 24 11.47 -2.77 11.81
C ALA A 24 10.21 -2.41 12.61
N MET A 25 9.10 -3.10 12.33
CA MET A 25 7.81 -2.87 12.98
C MET A 25 7.34 -4.17 13.64
N ASP A 26 6.79 -4.06 14.85
CA ASP A 26 5.96 -5.13 15.41
C ASP A 26 4.58 -5.15 14.74
N GLU A 27 3.78 -6.15 15.07
CA GLU A 27 2.45 -6.35 14.48
C GLU A 27 1.49 -5.18 14.75
N SER A 28 1.55 -4.59 15.94
CA SER A 28 0.68 -3.46 16.31
C SER A 28 1.02 -2.20 15.49
N HIS A 29 2.31 -1.91 15.33
CA HIS A 29 2.82 -0.83 14.50
C HIS A 29 2.51 -1.08 13.02
N LEU A 30 2.69 -2.31 12.55
CA LEU A 30 2.35 -2.70 11.18
C LEU A 30 0.88 -2.43 10.89
N MET A 31 -0.03 -2.82 11.79
CA MET A 31 -1.46 -2.58 11.62
C MET A 31 -1.84 -1.09 11.65
N ALA A 32 -1.16 -0.29 12.47
CA ALA A 32 -1.33 1.15 12.44
C ALA A 32 -0.84 1.76 11.12
N ALA A 33 0.36 1.37 10.65
CA ALA A 33 0.94 1.84 9.40
C ALA A 33 0.10 1.44 8.19
N PHE A 34 -0.41 0.20 8.16
CA PHE A 34 -1.28 -0.29 7.11
C PHE A 34 -2.56 0.56 6.99
N ARG A 35 -3.26 0.80 8.12
CA ARG A 35 -4.43 1.70 8.14
C ARG A 35 -4.09 3.12 7.71
N TYR A 36 -2.93 3.62 8.13
CA TYR A 36 -2.48 4.95 7.74
C TYR A 36 -2.33 5.05 6.22
N VAL A 37 -1.59 4.13 5.59
CA VAL A 37 -1.37 4.12 4.14
C VAL A 37 -2.68 3.99 3.38
N ALA A 38 -3.57 3.08 3.79
CA ALA A 38 -4.88 2.89 3.16
C ALA A 38 -5.74 4.17 3.22
N MET A 39 -5.63 4.96 4.30
CA MET A 39 -6.40 6.18 4.48
C MET A 39 -5.76 7.44 3.89
N ASN A 40 -4.52 7.39 3.39
CA ASN A 40 -3.84 8.55 2.83
C ASN A 40 -4.60 9.20 1.66
N PRO A 41 -5.19 8.44 0.70
CA PRO A 41 -5.99 9.02 -0.37
C PRO A 41 -7.23 9.77 0.13
N VAL A 42 -7.87 9.27 1.19
CA VAL A 42 -9.03 9.91 1.83
C VAL A 42 -8.60 11.19 2.54
N LYS A 43 -7.50 11.16 3.30
CA LYS A 43 -6.94 12.34 3.98
C LYS A 43 -6.46 13.41 3.01
N ALA A 44 -6.05 13.01 1.82
CA ALA A 44 -5.67 13.91 0.73
C ALA A 44 -6.89 14.36 -0.11
N GLU A 45 -8.12 14.00 0.29
CA GLU A 45 -9.37 14.36 -0.36
C GLU A 45 -9.49 13.90 -1.82
N LEU A 46 -8.76 12.84 -2.19
CA LEU A 46 -8.76 12.30 -3.56
C LEU A 46 -9.94 11.35 -3.82
N VAL A 47 -10.44 10.72 -2.76
CA VAL A 47 -11.58 9.76 -2.79
C VAL A 47 -12.37 9.88 -1.49
N ALA A 48 -13.65 9.49 -1.53
CA ALA A 48 -14.52 9.51 -0.34
C ALA A 48 -14.26 8.30 0.58
N SER A 49 -13.83 7.18 0.00
CA SER A 49 -13.53 5.93 0.70
C SER A 49 -12.22 5.33 0.23
N ALA A 50 -11.47 4.70 1.14
CA ALA A 50 -10.20 4.05 0.81
C ALA A 50 -10.36 2.92 -0.23
N VAL A 51 -11.52 2.26 -0.28
CA VAL A 51 -11.82 1.18 -1.25
C VAL A 51 -11.98 1.69 -2.68
N GLU A 52 -12.18 3.00 -2.88
CA GLU A 52 -12.28 3.61 -4.20
C GLU A 52 -10.89 3.88 -4.82
N TRP A 53 -9.82 3.78 -4.03
CA TRP A 53 -8.46 4.03 -4.51
C TRP A 53 -7.84 2.80 -5.17
N LEU A 54 -8.03 2.69 -6.50
CA LEU A 54 -7.57 1.56 -7.31
C LEU A 54 -6.06 1.35 -7.36
N TRP A 55 -5.27 2.38 -6.99
CA TRP A 55 -3.80 2.29 -6.96
C TRP A 55 -3.28 1.83 -5.60
N SER A 56 -4.00 0.93 -4.94
CA SER A 56 -3.60 0.28 -3.68
C SER A 56 -4.16 -1.14 -3.62
N SER A 57 -3.68 -1.94 -2.66
CA SER A 57 -4.25 -3.25 -2.35
C SER A 57 -5.52 -3.18 -1.50
N THR A 58 -5.94 -1.98 -1.07
CA THR A 58 -7.11 -1.80 -0.21
C THR A 58 -8.40 -2.40 -0.77
N PRO A 59 -8.72 -2.26 -2.07
CA PRO A 59 -9.92 -2.89 -2.63
C PRO A 59 -9.87 -4.43 -2.58
N ALA A 60 -8.71 -5.02 -2.91
CA ALA A 60 -8.51 -6.48 -2.85
C ALA A 60 -8.64 -7.00 -1.41
N HIS A 61 -8.01 -6.34 -0.44
CA HIS A 61 -8.16 -6.69 0.98
C HIS A 61 -9.60 -6.53 1.49
N PHE A 62 -10.35 -5.54 1.01
CA PHE A 62 -11.73 -5.34 1.40
C PHE A 62 -12.67 -6.40 0.83
N LYS A 63 -12.46 -6.80 -0.42
CA LYS A 63 -13.24 -7.86 -1.08
C LYS A 63 -12.83 -9.26 -0.62
N GLY A 64 -11.60 -9.42 -0.15
CA GLY A 64 -11.02 -10.75 0.12
C GLY A 64 -10.76 -11.54 -1.17
N GLU A 65 -10.61 -10.85 -2.29
CA GLU A 65 -10.48 -11.43 -3.62
C GLU A 65 -9.22 -10.88 -4.30
N ASP A 66 -8.58 -11.74 -5.09
CA ASP A 66 -7.47 -11.35 -5.96
C ASP A 66 -7.99 -10.41 -7.06
N ASP A 67 -7.26 -9.33 -7.34
CA ASP A 67 -7.61 -8.35 -8.37
C ASP A 67 -6.67 -8.43 -9.59
N GLY A 68 -5.87 -9.50 -9.68
CA GLY A 68 -4.86 -9.69 -10.72
C GLY A 68 -3.56 -8.90 -10.50
N LEU A 69 -3.51 -8.01 -9.50
CA LEU A 69 -2.31 -7.28 -9.07
C LEU A 69 -1.84 -7.75 -7.68
N PHE A 70 -2.77 -8.12 -6.82
CA PHE A 70 -2.51 -8.64 -5.48
C PHE A 70 -3.11 -10.03 -5.32
N LEU A 71 -2.32 -10.94 -4.73
CA LEU A 71 -2.80 -12.23 -4.26
C LEU A 71 -3.13 -12.11 -2.77
N ILE A 72 -4.40 -12.28 -2.42
CA ILE A 72 -4.86 -12.25 -1.04
C ILE A 72 -4.74 -13.67 -0.46
N GLN A 73 -3.72 -13.86 0.38
CA GLN A 73 -3.61 -15.07 1.19
C GLN A 73 -4.38 -14.90 2.49
N THR A 74 -5.65 -15.32 2.52
CA THR A 74 -6.32 -15.55 3.80
C THR A 74 -5.88 -16.92 4.33
N LYS A 75 -5.22 -16.96 5.49
CA LYS A 75 -5.09 -18.23 6.23
C LYS A 75 -6.50 -18.75 6.51
N ASN A 76 -6.81 -19.94 5.98
CA ASN A 76 -8.06 -20.61 6.29
C ASN A 76 -8.12 -20.85 7.80
N SER A 77 -9.28 -20.61 8.41
CA SER A 77 -9.55 -20.76 9.86
C SER A 77 -9.30 -22.17 10.43
N LYS A 78 -8.89 -23.14 9.60
CA LYS A 78 -8.54 -24.51 9.99
C LYS A 78 -7.07 -24.69 10.40
N GLU A 79 -6.17 -23.76 10.09
CA GLU A 79 -4.74 -23.89 10.42
C GLU A 79 -4.35 -23.28 11.78
N VAL A 80 -5.17 -22.39 12.33
CA VAL A 80 -4.87 -21.71 13.62
C VAL A 80 -4.96 -22.67 14.81
N SER A 81 -5.70 -23.77 14.69
CA SER A 81 -5.86 -24.79 15.75
C SER A 81 -4.75 -25.86 15.79
N SER A 82 -3.72 -25.77 14.94
CA SER A 82 -2.62 -26.74 14.89
C SER A 82 -1.34 -26.27 15.61
N GLU A 83 -1.28 -25.03 16.08
CA GLU A 83 -0.09 -24.42 16.70
C GLU A 83 -0.36 -23.92 18.14
N ALA A 84 -1.43 -24.42 18.78
CA ALA A 84 -1.74 -24.18 20.19
C ALA A 84 -1.41 -25.40 21.07
#